data_AF-A0A7X4JWM7-F1
#
_entry.id   AF-A0A7X4JWM7-F1
#
_cell.length_a   1.000
_cell.length_b   1.000
_cell.length_c   1.000
_cell.angle_alpha   90.00
_cell.angle_beta   90.00
_cell.angle_gamma   90.00
#
_symmetry.space_group_name_H-M   'P 1'
#
loop_
_entity.id
_entity.type
_entity.pdbx_description
1 polymer ?
#
loop_
_entity_poly.entity_id
_entity_poly.type
_entity_poly.pdbx_seq_one_letter_code
_entity_poly.pdbx_strand_id
1 'polypeptide(L)'
;MRGLRKLVEDRCSFEARDDVDPVALRRGVFGQAAAARRALGDAEPFDAESVIAAAAPELDLRGAEVRDALFADLRENHVLARFDAIGGPALVAAYETAQKQAVLLRAVRVVVTLQRPEPRGLRLFFRRLKFHRLLYVATRLPDGACRFEIDGPFSLFRSVTTYGLRLALLLPILDVCGPGWELDADVLWGPQRRPATYRLEGGPAANPVHEDAGLPDEVARLRDRFRQMETPWTVEIARTLLDLPGVGLCVPDLVFTHRGAGRRVYFEALGYWSREAVWRRVDLVQAGLRQPVVFAVSTRLRVSEEVLDEELPGRLYVYKGAMSARAVEERLDASLAQAPR
;
A
#
# COMPACT_ATOMS: atom_id res chain seq x y z
N MET A 1 -5.23 14.22 -22.94
CA MET A 1 -5.04 15.34 -21.98
C MET A 1 -5.66 15.12 -20.59
N ARG A 2 -6.86 14.54 -20.44
CA ARG A 2 -7.51 14.38 -19.11
C ARG A 2 -6.64 13.66 -18.06
N GLY A 3 -5.94 12.59 -18.44
CA GLY A 3 -5.08 11.87 -17.49
C GLY A 3 -3.84 12.67 -17.04
N LEU A 4 -3.22 13.46 -17.94
CA LEU A 4 -2.13 14.38 -17.56
C LEU A 4 -2.62 15.44 -16.58
N ARG A 5 -3.81 16.02 -16.81
CA ARG A 5 -4.42 16.97 -15.87
C ARG A 5 -4.59 16.35 -14.48
N LYS A 6 -5.11 15.12 -14.41
CA LYS A 6 -5.29 14.41 -13.14
C LYS A 6 -3.97 14.22 -12.38
N LEU A 7 -2.89 13.88 -13.09
CA LEU A 7 -1.57 13.71 -12.46
C LEU A 7 -0.99 15.01 -11.92
N VAL A 8 -1.25 16.14 -12.57
CA VAL A 8 -0.86 17.46 -12.06
C VAL A 8 -1.74 17.85 -10.87
N GLU A 9 -3.05 17.61 -10.96
CA GLU A 9 -4.01 17.91 -9.88
C GLU A 9 -3.73 17.09 -8.61
N ASP A 10 -3.32 15.83 -8.72
CA ASP A 10 -2.91 15.00 -7.58
C ASP A 10 -1.65 15.49 -6.87
N ARG A 11 -0.93 16.45 -7.48
CA ARG A 11 0.24 17.13 -6.90
C ARG A 11 -0.08 18.49 -6.33
N CYS A 12 -1.34 18.91 -6.41
CA CYS A 12 -1.83 20.15 -5.85
C CYS A 12 -2.50 19.91 -4.50
N SER A 13 -2.23 20.75 -3.50
CA SER A 13 -3.11 20.91 -2.35
C SER A 13 -3.85 22.23 -2.48
N PHE A 14 -5.17 22.17 -2.25
CA PHE A 14 -6.05 23.33 -2.29
C PHE A 14 -6.58 23.56 -0.89
N GLU A 15 -6.68 24.83 -0.50
CA GLU A 15 -7.14 25.23 0.82
C GLU A 15 -8.28 26.25 0.68
N ALA A 16 -9.23 26.19 1.60
CA ALA A 16 -10.21 27.25 1.74
C ALA A 16 -9.50 28.50 2.29
N ARG A 17 -10.02 29.68 1.93
CA ARG A 17 -9.61 30.91 2.61
C ARG A 17 -10.04 30.85 4.07
N ASP A 18 -9.14 31.24 4.97
CA ASP A 18 -9.33 31.25 6.41
C ASP A 18 -9.44 32.67 7.00
N ASP A 19 -9.23 33.70 6.17
CA ASP A 19 -9.30 35.11 6.55
C ASP A 19 -10.74 35.66 6.60
N VAL A 20 -11.73 34.86 6.22
CA VAL A 20 -13.15 35.26 6.11
C VAL A 20 -14.08 34.15 6.59
N ASP A 21 -15.30 34.51 7.03
CA ASP A 21 -16.41 33.57 7.26
C ASP A 21 -17.41 33.66 6.09
N PRO A 22 -17.38 32.72 5.11
CA PRO A 22 -18.27 32.74 3.95
C PRO A 22 -19.76 32.65 4.30
N VAL A 23 -20.12 32.04 5.43
CA VAL A 23 -21.52 31.93 5.87
C VAL A 23 -22.02 33.28 6.37
N ALA A 24 -21.21 33.98 7.18
CA ALA A 24 -21.53 35.33 7.63
C ALA A 24 -21.57 36.31 6.45
N LEU A 25 -20.61 36.22 5.52
CA LEU A 25 -20.57 37.00 4.29
C LEU A 25 -21.83 36.85 3.45
N ARG A 26 -22.24 35.61 3.16
CA ARG A 26 -23.47 35.32 2.39
C ARG A 26 -24.70 35.89 3.10
N ARG A 27 -24.79 35.77 4.43
CA ARG A 27 -25.91 36.32 5.20
C ARG A 27 -25.99 37.85 5.07
N GLY A 28 -24.86 38.54 5.19
CA GLY A 28 -24.79 40.00 5.07
C GLY A 28 -25.13 40.47 3.66
N VAL A 29 -24.39 40.00 2.66
CA VAL A 29 -24.54 40.41 1.25
C VAL A 29 -25.93 40.07 0.72
N PHE A 30 -26.44 38.85 0.95
CA PHE A 30 -27.77 38.48 0.45
C PHE A 30 -28.90 39.17 1.22
N GLY A 31 -28.69 39.49 2.50
CA GLY A 31 -29.62 40.33 3.27
C GLY A 31 -29.75 41.73 2.67
N GLN A 32 -28.62 42.38 2.38
CA GLN A 32 -28.59 43.68 1.72
C GLN A 32 -29.18 43.62 0.30
N ALA A 33 -28.85 42.57 -0.48
CA ALA A 33 -29.42 42.35 -1.81
C ALA A 33 -30.94 42.22 -1.78
N ALA A 34 -31.48 41.45 -0.82
CA ALA A 34 -32.92 41.28 -0.66
C ALA A 34 -33.62 42.56 -0.19
N ALA A 35 -32.97 43.40 0.62
CA ALA A 35 -33.48 44.71 1.00
C ALA A 35 -33.50 45.66 -0.20
N ALA A 36 -32.40 45.77 -0.94
CA ALA A 36 -32.29 46.59 -2.14
C ALA A 36 -33.33 46.17 -3.20
N ARG A 37 -33.51 44.87 -3.44
CA ARG A 37 -34.51 44.37 -4.39
C ARG A 37 -35.95 44.73 -4.00
N ARG A 38 -36.28 44.74 -2.71
CA ARG A 38 -37.62 45.12 -2.23
C ARG A 38 -37.89 46.62 -2.33
N ALA A 39 -36.85 47.45 -2.32
CA ALA A 39 -36.96 48.90 -2.44
C ALA A 39 -37.10 49.38 -3.90
N LEU A 40 -36.75 48.54 -4.87
CA LEU A 40 -36.88 48.83 -6.30
C LEU A 40 -38.31 48.62 -6.81
N GLY A 41 -38.72 49.43 -7.79
CA GLY A 41 -39.96 49.19 -8.54
C GLY A 41 -39.87 47.98 -9.48
N ASP A 42 -41.02 47.42 -9.90
CA ASP A 42 -41.09 46.18 -10.71
C ASP A 42 -40.29 46.22 -12.03
N ALA A 43 -40.09 47.40 -12.60
CA ALA A 43 -39.37 47.60 -13.85
C ALA A 43 -37.93 48.14 -13.67
N GLU A 44 -37.49 48.38 -12.43
CA GLU A 44 -36.16 48.92 -12.18
C GLU A 44 -35.08 47.81 -12.18
N PRO A 45 -33.94 48.04 -12.85
CA PRO A 45 -32.86 47.06 -12.90
C PRO A 45 -32.20 46.91 -11.53
N PHE A 46 -31.90 45.67 -11.14
CA PHE A 46 -31.16 45.39 -9.92
C PHE A 46 -29.65 45.49 -10.18
N ASP A 47 -28.97 46.38 -9.44
CA ASP A 47 -27.53 46.54 -9.52
C ASP A 47 -26.82 45.74 -8.41
N ALA A 48 -26.36 44.53 -8.75
CA ALA A 48 -25.62 43.68 -7.83
C ALA A 48 -24.24 44.24 -7.44
N GLU A 49 -23.60 45.03 -8.30
CA GLU A 49 -22.28 45.63 -8.01
C GLU A 49 -22.40 46.66 -6.90
N SER A 50 -23.44 47.49 -6.95
CA SER A 50 -23.71 48.48 -5.90
C SER A 50 -23.89 47.85 -4.52
N VAL A 51 -24.59 46.72 -4.45
CA VAL A 51 -24.82 45.97 -3.20
C VAL A 51 -23.52 45.36 -2.69
N ILE A 52 -22.72 44.76 -3.57
CA ILE A 52 -21.43 44.18 -3.20
C ILE A 52 -20.45 45.28 -2.72
N ALA A 53 -20.42 46.42 -3.41
CA ALA A 53 -19.60 47.56 -3.03
C ALA A 53 -20.05 48.18 -1.70
N ALA A 54 -21.35 48.22 -1.42
CA ALA A 54 -21.89 48.69 -0.14
C ALA A 54 -21.62 47.72 1.02
N ALA A 55 -21.61 46.40 0.75
CA ALA A 55 -21.30 45.39 1.77
C ALA A 55 -19.80 45.32 2.10
N ALA A 56 -18.93 45.68 1.15
CA ALA A 56 -17.48 45.48 1.29
C ALA A 56 -16.84 46.15 2.53
N PRO A 57 -17.14 47.43 2.87
CA PRO A 57 -16.60 48.08 4.07
C PRO A 57 -17.05 47.44 5.38
N GLU A 58 -18.27 46.90 5.46
CA GLU A 58 -18.77 46.20 6.65
C GLU A 58 -18.04 44.88 6.92
N LEU A 59 -17.33 44.39 5.90
CA LEU A 59 -16.68 43.08 5.87
C LEU A 59 -15.15 43.18 5.83
N ASP A 60 -14.59 44.39 5.92
CA ASP A 60 -13.15 44.69 5.78
C ASP A 60 -12.51 44.12 4.50
N LEU A 61 -13.30 44.11 3.41
CA LEU A 61 -12.89 43.61 2.10
C LEU A 61 -13.09 44.67 1.03
N ARG A 62 -12.43 44.52 -0.13
CA ARG A 62 -12.77 45.25 -1.36
C ARG A 62 -13.90 44.54 -2.09
N GLY A 63 -14.70 45.27 -2.88
CA GLY A 63 -15.85 44.69 -3.60
C GLY A 63 -15.50 43.48 -4.48
N ALA A 64 -14.32 43.46 -5.11
CA ALA A 64 -13.84 42.31 -5.87
C ALA A 64 -13.55 41.08 -4.96
N GLU A 65 -12.98 41.32 -3.77
CA GLU A 65 -12.63 40.27 -2.80
C GLU A 65 -13.88 39.67 -2.16
N VAL A 66 -14.95 40.45 -1.99
CA VAL A 66 -16.25 39.96 -1.49
C VAL A 66 -16.78 38.83 -2.38
N ARG A 67 -16.66 38.96 -3.71
CA ARG A 67 -17.15 37.93 -4.64
C ARG A 67 -16.42 36.61 -4.49
N ASP A 68 -15.10 36.68 -4.43
CA ASP A 68 -14.26 35.50 -4.27
C ASP A 68 -14.45 34.87 -2.88
N ALA A 69 -14.74 35.70 -1.86
CA ALA A 69 -14.94 35.27 -0.48
C ALA A 69 -16.32 34.63 -0.21
N LEU A 70 -17.38 35.03 -0.94
CA LEU A 70 -18.76 34.55 -0.72
C LEU A 70 -18.88 33.01 -0.72
N PHE A 71 -18.07 32.36 -1.54
CA PHE A 71 -18.10 30.91 -1.75
C PHE A 71 -16.73 30.26 -1.55
N ALA A 72 -15.82 30.92 -0.82
CA ALA A 72 -14.48 30.40 -0.58
C ALA A 72 -14.45 29.10 0.25
N ASP A 73 -15.57 28.75 0.90
CA ASP A 73 -15.80 27.47 1.57
C ASP A 73 -16.05 26.32 0.57
N LEU A 74 -16.53 26.61 -0.64
CA LEU A 74 -16.78 25.59 -1.67
C LEU A 74 -15.46 25.07 -2.25
N ARG A 75 -15.35 23.75 -2.36
CA ARG A 75 -14.14 23.06 -2.88
C ARG A 75 -13.68 23.56 -4.24
N GLU A 76 -14.61 24.01 -5.08
CA GLU A 76 -14.38 24.54 -6.41
C GLU A 76 -13.60 25.87 -6.39
N ASN A 77 -13.69 26.61 -5.29
CA ASN A 77 -13.09 27.93 -5.08
C ASN A 77 -11.89 27.87 -4.12
N HIS A 78 -11.48 26.68 -3.69
CA HIS A 78 -10.27 26.53 -2.88
C HIS A 78 -9.06 26.97 -3.71
N VAL A 79 -8.17 27.73 -3.09
CA VAL A 79 -6.98 28.28 -3.75
C VAL A 79 -5.84 27.27 -3.69
N LEU A 80 -5.01 27.24 -4.73
CA LEU A 80 -3.85 26.37 -4.78
C LEU A 80 -2.82 26.81 -3.72
N ALA A 81 -2.67 26.02 -2.65
CA ALA A 81 -1.76 26.30 -1.55
C ALA A 81 -0.35 25.73 -1.82
N ARG A 82 -0.28 24.52 -2.40
CA ARG A 82 0.99 23.86 -2.72
C ARG A 82 0.90 23.12 -4.03
N PHE A 83 2.01 23.13 -4.77
CA PHE A 83 2.23 22.26 -5.90
C PHE A 83 3.56 21.52 -5.73
N ASP A 84 3.51 20.19 -5.74
CA ASP A 84 4.70 19.33 -5.79
C ASP A 84 5.23 19.28 -7.23
N ALA A 85 6.21 20.12 -7.53
CA ALA A 85 6.65 20.40 -8.89
C ALA A 85 7.19 19.14 -9.61
N ILE A 86 6.79 18.98 -10.88
CA ILE A 86 7.22 17.87 -11.74
C ILE A 86 7.63 18.39 -13.12
N GLY A 87 8.77 17.91 -13.62
CA GLY A 87 9.23 18.23 -14.97
C GLY A 87 8.44 17.49 -16.05
N GLY A 88 8.36 18.07 -17.26
CA GLY A 88 7.64 17.48 -18.40
C GLY A 88 7.96 16.00 -18.67
N PRO A 89 9.25 15.61 -18.80
CA PRO A 89 9.62 14.21 -19.01
C PRO A 89 9.15 13.26 -17.89
N ALA A 90 9.27 13.69 -16.63
CA ALA A 90 8.81 12.89 -15.49
C ALA A 90 7.29 12.76 -15.45
N LEU A 91 6.55 13.80 -15.86
CA LEU A 91 5.09 13.75 -15.98
C LEU A 91 4.64 12.76 -17.08
N VAL A 92 5.34 12.72 -18.22
CA VAL A 92 5.08 11.74 -19.28
C VAL A 92 5.37 10.32 -18.79
N ALA A 93 6.51 10.07 -18.14
CA ALA A 93 6.84 8.76 -17.58
C ALA A 93 5.81 8.29 -16.52
N ALA A 94 5.34 9.21 -15.68
CA ALA A 94 4.28 8.94 -14.71
C ALA A 94 2.95 8.61 -15.40
N TYR A 95 2.63 9.30 -16.51
CA TYR A 95 1.45 9.03 -17.31
C TYR A 95 1.49 7.65 -17.97
N GLU A 96 2.60 7.28 -18.58
CA GLU A 96 2.79 5.94 -19.17
C GLU A 96 2.64 4.84 -18.11
N THR A 97 3.23 5.04 -16.93
CA THR A 97 3.09 4.12 -15.80
C THR A 97 1.65 4.03 -15.33
N ALA A 98 0.98 5.17 -15.15
CA ALA A 98 -0.42 5.24 -14.70
C ALA A 98 -1.38 4.58 -15.71
N GLN A 99 -1.09 4.66 -17.01
CA GLN A 99 -1.88 3.95 -18.04
C GLN A 99 -1.80 2.43 -17.88
N LYS A 100 -0.58 1.90 -17.69
CA LYS A 100 -0.37 0.46 -17.43
C LYS A 100 -1.07 0.02 -16.14
N GLN A 101 -0.93 0.82 -15.08
CA GLN A 101 -1.59 0.59 -13.79
C GLN A 101 -3.12 0.63 -13.89
N ALA A 102 -3.68 1.55 -14.68
CA ALA A 102 -5.13 1.68 -14.86
C ALA A 102 -5.76 0.42 -15.45
N VAL A 103 -5.05 -0.30 -16.34
CA VAL A 103 -5.50 -1.60 -16.86
C VAL A 103 -5.52 -2.66 -15.75
N LEU A 104 -4.46 -2.69 -14.92
CA LEU A 104 -4.34 -3.63 -13.79
C LEU A 104 -5.41 -3.41 -12.71
N LEU A 105 -6.07 -2.25 -12.65
CA LEU A 105 -7.25 -2.03 -11.80
C LEU A 105 -8.43 -2.97 -12.13
N ARG A 106 -8.42 -3.59 -13.32
CA ARG A 106 -9.41 -4.56 -13.77
C ARG A 106 -8.89 -6.00 -13.77
N ALA A 107 -7.67 -6.22 -13.28
CA ALA A 107 -7.09 -7.55 -13.18
C ALA A 107 -7.79 -8.36 -12.08
N VAL A 108 -7.99 -9.64 -12.38
CA VAL A 108 -8.48 -10.65 -11.43
C VAL A 108 -7.41 -11.67 -11.06
N ARG A 109 -6.41 -11.85 -11.94
CA ARG A 109 -5.23 -12.68 -11.71
C ARG A 109 -4.03 -12.02 -12.36
N VAL A 110 -2.88 -12.09 -11.73
CA VAL A 110 -1.61 -11.61 -12.30
C VAL A 110 -0.56 -12.70 -12.12
N VAL A 111 0.19 -12.98 -13.18
CA VAL A 111 1.39 -13.81 -13.16
C VAL A 111 2.57 -12.91 -13.51
N VAL A 112 3.58 -12.91 -12.66
CA VAL A 112 4.84 -12.19 -12.89
C VAL A 112 5.97 -13.21 -13.02
N THR A 113 6.78 -13.08 -14.06
CA THR A 113 8.02 -13.83 -14.22
C THR A 113 9.18 -12.86 -14.11
N LEU A 114 10.00 -13.02 -13.08
CA LEU A 114 11.22 -12.23 -12.90
C LEU A 114 12.41 -12.99 -13.45
N GLN A 115 13.10 -12.41 -14.44
CA GLN A 115 14.27 -13.00 -15.06
C GLN A 115 15.50 -12.70 -14.21
N ARG A 116 16.16 -13.75 -13.69
CA ARG A 116 17.35 -13.66 -12.82
C ARG A 116 17.23 -12.56 -11.74
N PRO A 117 16.22 -12.65 -10.85
CA PRO A 117 15.96 -11.57 -9.90
C PRO A 117 17.12 -11.40 -8.92
N GLU A 118 17.50 -10.16 -8.68
CA GLU A 118 18.51 -9.80 -7.70
C GLU A 118 17.94 -9.90 -6.28
N PRO A 119 18.72 -10.34 -5.27
CA PRO A 119 18.23 -10.52 -3.91
C PRO A 119 17.56 -9.27 -3.32
N ARG A 120 18.06 -8.07 -3.64
CA ARG A 120 17.49 -6.80 -3.15
C ARG A 120 16.10 -6.55 -3.73
N GLY A 121 15.98 -6.63 -5.05
CA GLY A 121 14.72 -6.43 -5.75
C GLY A 121 13.67 -7.44 -5.36
N LEU A 122 14.06 -8.72 -5.29
CA LEU A 122 13.18 -9.80 -4.87
C LEU A 122 12.61 -9.58 -3.47
N ARG A 123 13.44 -9.16 -2.50
CA ARG A 123 12.97 -8.81 -1.16
C ARG A 123 11.98 -7.65 -1.16
N LEU A 124 12.24 -6.59 -1.94
CA LEU A 124 11.32 -5.46 -2.06
C LEU A 124 9.98 -5.91 -2.64
N PHE A 125 10.00 -6.77 -3.66
CA PHE A 125 8.80 -7.35 -4.26
C PHE A 125 7.98 -8.14 -3.24
N PHE A 126 8.60 -9.07 -2.50
CA PHE A 126 7.94 -9.81 -1.43
C PHE A 126 7.37 -8.90 -0.34
N ARG A 127 8.13 -7.89 0.10
CA ARG A 127 7.65 -6.92 1.08
C ARG A 127 6.41 -6.19 0.57
N ARG A 128 6.35 -5.82 -0.72
CA ARG A 128 5.18 -5.15 -1.28
C ARG A 128 3.98 -6.07 -1.42
N LEU A 129 4.19 -7.33 -1.81
CA LEU A 129 3.14 -8.36 -1.80
C LEU A 129 2.52 -8.48 -0.41
N LYS A 130 3.36 -8.56 0.63
CA LYS A 130 2.91 -8.65 2.04
C LYS A 130 2.25 -7.38 2.54
N PHE A 131 2.82 -6.21 2.25
CA PHE A 131 2.27 -4.90 2.62
C PHE A 131 0.86 -4.72 2.05
N HIS A 132 0.66 -5.10 0.79
CA HIS A 132 -0.66 -5.09 0.16
C HIS A 132 -1.55 -6.29 0.51
N ARG A 133 -1.04 -7.23 1.33
CA ARG A 133 -1.75 -8.45 1.76
C ARG A 133 -2.28 -9.26 0.57
N LEU A 134 -1.46 -9.37 -0.47
CA LEU A 134 -1.77 -10.18 -1.65
C LEU A 134 -1.38 -11.63 -1.39
N LEU A 135 -2.19 -12.55 -1.92
CA LEU A 135 -1.85 -13.97 -1.94
C LEU A 135 -0.88 -14.21 -3.09
N TYR A 136 0.09 -15.10 -2.89
CA TYR A 136 1.00 -15.46 -3.96
C TYR A 136 1.51 -16.90 -3.84
N VAL A 137 1.80 -17.48 -5.00
CA VAL A 137 2.60 -18.68 -5.16
C VAL A 137 3.90 -18.27 -5.81
N ALA A 138 5.04 -18.61 -5.20
CA ALA A 138 6.36 -18.33 -5.76
C ALA A 138 7.04 -19.65 -6.11
N THR A 139 7.45 -19.79 -7.37
CA THR A 139 8.12 -20.98 -7.90
C THR A 139 9.42 -20.54 -8.55
N ARG A 140 10.52 -21.19 -8.17
CA ARG A 140 11.81 -21.00 -8.85
C ARG A 140 11.87 -21.92 -10.06
N LEU A 141 12.21 -21.37 -11.22
CA LEU A 141 12.31 -22.08 -12.47
C LEU A 141 13.75 -22.62 -12.68
N PRO A 142 13.93 -23.67 -13.50
CA PRO A 142 15.24 -24.31 -13.71
C PRO A 142 16.32 -23.39 -14.29
N ASP A 143 15.92 -22.34 -15.01
CA ASP A 143 16.78 -21.33 -15.62
C ASP A 143 17.19 -20.20 -14.64
N GLY A 144 16.76 -20.30 -13.37
CA GLY A 144 17.03 -19.30 -12.34
C GLY A 144 16.01 -18.15 -12.29
N ALA A 145 15.02 -18.11 -13.19
CA ALA A 145 13.89 -17.20 -13.10
C ALA A 145 12.98 -17.54 -11.92
N CYS A 146 12.18 -16.57 -11.47
CA CYS A 146 11.18 -16.78 -10.43
C CYS A 146 9.80 -16.40 -10.97
N ARG A 147 8.88 -17.35 -10.93
CA ARG A 147 7.48 -17.16 -11.31
C ARG A 147 6.62 -16.93 -10.09
N PHE A 148 5.76 -15.94 -10.18
CA PHE A 148 4.85 -15.50 -9.14
C PHE A 148 3.43 -15.52 -9.67
N GLU A 149 2.58 -16.36 -9.10
CA GLU A 149 1.15 -16.27 -9.34
C GLU A 149 0.53 -15.49 -8.20
N ILE A 150 -0.05 -14.33 -8.50
CA ILE A 150 -0.48 -13.34 -7.53
C ILE A 150 -1.98 -13.18 -7.64
N ASP A 151 -2.62 -13.23 -6.47
CA ASP A 151 -4.06 -13.22 -6.36
C ASP A 151 -4.54 -12.43 -5.14
N GLY A 152 -5.83 -12.14 -5.12
CA GLY A 152 -6.50 -11.49 -4.01
C GLY A 152 -7.11 -12.49 -3.02
N PRO A 153 -7.19 -12.17 -1.71
CA PRO A 153 -7.80 -13.05 -0.72
C PRO A 153 -9.28 -13.42 -0.90
N PHE A 154 -9.99 -12.85 -1.90
CA PHE A 154 -11.36 -13.23 -2.27
C PHE A 154 -11.44 -13.84 -3.68
N SER A 155 -10.35 -14.35 -4.23
CA SER A 155 -10.32 -14.82 -5.62
C SER A 155 -11.18 -16.03 -5.93
N LEU A 156 -11.52 -16.83 -4.91
CA LEU A 156 -12.54 -17.88 -4.99
C LEU A 156 -13.89 -17.34 -5.50
N PHE A 157 -14.18 -16.05 -5.27
CA PHE A 157 -15.29 -15.34 -5.86
C PHE A 157 -14.84 -14.73 -7.20
N ARG A 158 -14.83 -15.54 -8.26
CA ARG A 158 -14.50 -15.10 -9.63
C ARG A 158 -15.41 -13.93 -10.03
N SER A 159 -14.91 -12.69 -9.92
CA SER A 159 -15.49 -11.41 -10.41
C SER A 159 -15.07 -10.20 -9.56
N VAL A 160 -14.30 -10.37 -8.49
CA VAL A 160 -14.01 -9.28 -7.57
C VAL A 160 -12.70 -8.55 -7.96
N THR A 161 -12.80 -7.32 -8.47
CA THR A 161 -11.62 -6.46 -8.79
C THR A 161 -11.10 -5.69 -7.58
N THR A 162 -11.48 -6.06 -6.35
CA THR A 162 -11.14 -5.35 -5.09
C THR A 162 -9.64 -5.21 -4.86
N TYR A 163 -8.83 -6.02 -5.56
CA TYR A 163 -7.37 -6.01 -5.45
C TYR A 163 -6.66 -5.37 -6.64
N GLY A 164 -7.38 -4.93 -7.68
CA GLY A 164 -6.78 -4.35 -8.88
C GLY A 164 -5.88 -3.16 -8.57
N LEU A 165 -6.26 -2.31 -7.62
CA LEU A 165 -5.40 -1.23 -7.14
C LEU A 165 -4.09 -1.74 -6.53
N ARG A 166 -4.16 -2.76 -5.69
CA ARG A 166 -2.98 -3.35 -5.03
C ARG A 166 -2.05 -4.03 -6.03
N LEU A 167 -2.62 -4.71 -7.03
CA LEU A 167 -1.86 -5.31 -8.14
C LEU A 167 -1.18 -4.22 -8.99
N ALA A 168 -1.90 -3.15 -9.31
CA ALA A 168 -1.35 -2.01 -10.04
C ALA A 168 -0.18 -1.36 -9.30
N LEU A 169 -0.23 -1.30 -7.96
CA LEU A 169 0.84 -0.75 -7.12
C LEU A 169 2.11 -1.64 -7.10
N LEU A 170 2.06 -2.88 -7.58
CA LEU A 170 3.26 -3.72 -7.72
C LEU A 170 4.08 -3.37 -8.97
N LEU A 171 3.45 -2.86 -10.03
CA LEU A 171 4.08 -2.68 -11.33
C LEU A 171 5.42 -1.90 -11.27
N PRO A 172 5.51 -0.75 -10.56
CA PRO A 172 6.77 0.01 -10.52
C PRO A 172 7.93 -0.77 -9.89
N ILE A 173 7.66 -1.78 -9.05
CA ILE A 173 8.70 -2.53 -8.32
C ILE A 173 9.35 -3.58 -9.22
N LEU A 174 8.70 -3.98 -10.31
CA LEU A 174 9.25 -4.97 -11.22
C LEU A 174 10.55 -4.49 -11.87
N ASP A 175 10.66 -3.19 -12.13
CA ASP A 175 11.84 -2.55 -12.74
C ASP A 175 13.09 -2.58 -11.84
N VAL A 176 12.98 -2.97 -10.57
CA VAL A 176 14.14 -3.17 -9.67
C VAL A 176 14.34 -4.60 -9.25
N CYS A 177 13.55 -5.52 -9.78
CA CYS A 177 13.65 -6.93 -9.46
C CYS A 177 14.84 -7.60 -10.14
N GLY A 178 15.30 -7.11 -11.29
CA GLY A 178 16.40 -7.69 -12.04
C GLY A 178 16.47 -7.17 -13.48
N PRO A 179 17.23 -7.85 -14.35
CA PRO A 179 17.48 -7.41 -15.73
C PRO A 179 16.25 -7.50 -16.66
N GLY A 180 15.21 -8.25 -16.26
CA GLY A 180 14.00 -8.38 -17.07
C GLY A 180 12.83 -8.94 -16.27
N TRP A 181 11.63 -8.58 -16.67
CA TRP A 181 10.41 -9.11 -16.11
C TRP A 181 9.30 -9.19 -17.17
N GLU A 182 8.41 -10.15 -16.96
CA GLU A 182 7.17 -10.31 -17.72
C GLU A 182 6.00 -10.32 -16.76
N LEU A 183 4.88 -9.73 -17.18
CA LEU A 183 3.63 -9.73 -16.45
C LEU A 183 2.50 -10.12 -17.40
N ASP A 184 1.77 -11.17 -17.04
CA ASP A 184 0.52 -11.57 -17.68
C ASP A 184 -0.63 -11.35 -16.70
N ALA A 185 -1.65 -10.61 -17.11
CA ALA A 185 -2.85 -10.36 -16.30
C ALA A 185 -4.11 -10.80 -17.03
N ASP A 186 -4.96 -11.54 -16.32
CA ASP A 186 -6.33 -11.77 -16.74
C ASP A 186 -7.18 -10.58 -16.29
N VAL A 187 -7.80 -9.87 -17.23
CA VAL A 187 -8.59 -8.67 -16.96
C VAL A 187 -10.03 -8.82 -17.41
N LEU A 188 -10.94 -8.16 -16.70
CA LEU A 188 -12.34 -8.04 -17.09
C LEU A 188 -12.60 -6.63 -17.64
N TRP A 189 -12.62 -6.49 -18.96
CA TRP A 189 -12.55 -5.20 -19.65
C TRP A 189 -13.92 -4.65 -20.07
N GLY A 190 -14.04 -3.33 -19.96
CA GLY A 190 -15.23 -2.58 -20.37
C GLY A 190 -16.45 -2.79 -19.47
N PRO A 191 -17.57 -2.11 -19.77
CA PRO A 191 -18.80 -2.19 -18.97
C PRO A 191 -19.40 -3.60 -18.96
N GLN A 192 -19.22 -4.38 -20.04
CA GLN A 192 -19.67 -5.77 -20.12
C GLN A 192 -18.69 -6.78 -19.52
N ARG A 193 -17.57 -6.33 -18.92
CA ARG A 193 -16.59 -7.17 -18.21
C ARG A 193 -16.06 -8.33 -19.07
N ARG A 194 -15.77 -8.07 -20.34
CA ARG A 194 -15.27 -9.10 -21.27
C ARG A 194 -13.89 -9.60 -20.83
N PRO A 195 -13.67 -10.91 -20.72
CA PRO A 195 -12.34 -11.45 -20.44
C PRO A 195 -11.34 -11.05 -21.52
N ALA A 196 -10.17 -10.58 -21.10
CA ALA A 196 -9.03 -10.30 -21.97
C ALA A 196 -7.73 -10.59 -21.22
N THR A 197 -6.65 -10.77 -21.96
CA THR A 197 -5.31 -10.90 -21.41
C THR A 197 -4.53 -9.63 -21.67
N TYR A 198 -3.82 -9.15 -20.65
CA TYR A 198 -2.94 -8.00 -20.73
C TYR A 198 -1.51 -8.43 -20.41
N ARG A 199 -0.61 -8.26 -21.38
CA ARG A 199 0.80 -8.62 -21.26
C ARG A 199 1.65 -7.37 -21.22
N LEU A 200 2.61 -7.36 -20.29
CA LEU A 200 3.66 -6.36 -20.18
C LEU A 200 5.00 -7.06 -20.06
N GLU A 201 6.03 -6.41 -20.59
CA GLU A 201 7.41 -6.78 -20.39
C GLU A 201 8.20 -5.51 -20.06
N GLY A 202 9.28 -5.67 -19.31
CA GLY A 202 10.12 -4.56 -18.92
C GLY A 202 11.46 -5.02 -18.39
N GLY A 203 12.27 -4.04 -17.99
CA GLY A 203 13.63 -4.24 -17.53
C GLY A 203 14.03 -3.14 -16.56
N PRO A 204 15.32 -3.01 -16.23
CA PRO A 204 15.78 -2.11 -15.21
C PRO A 204 15.46 -0.64 -15.55
N ALA A 205 14.85 0.08 -14.62
CA ALA A 205 14.64 1.51 -14.76
C ALA A 205 15.98 2.26 -14.68
N ALA A 206 16.16 3.29 -15.52
CA ALA A 206 17.38 4.11 -15.54
C ALA A 206 17.62 4.88 -14.23
N ASN A 207 16.54 5.23 -13.51
CA ASN A 207 16.58 5.88 -12.19
C ASN A 207 15.56 5.22 -11.26
N PRO A 208 15.94 4.15 -10.54
CA PRO A 208 15.01 3.45 -9.66
C PRO A 208 14.75 4.29 -8.39
N VAL A 209 13.62 4.99 -8.36
CA VAL A 209 13.12 5.66 -7.15
C VAL A 209 12.11 4.74 -6.49
N HIS A 210 12.55 3.99 -5.48
CA HIS A 210 11.62 3.24 -4.63
C HIS A 210 11.96 3.44 -3.16
N GLU A 211 10.97 3.95 -2.43
CA GLU A 211 10.95 3.89 -0.97
C GLU A 211 10.95 2.42 -0.53
N ASP A 212 11.75 2.10 0.49
CA ASP A 212 11.77 0.76 1.08
C ASP A 212 10.35 0.46 1.58
N ALA A 213 9.70 -0.56 1.02
CA ALA A 213 8.34 -0.90 1.41
C ALA A 213 8.32 -1.15 2.93
N GLY A 214 7.60 -0.31 3.66
CA GLY A 214 7.43 -0.46 5.09
C GLY A 214 6.86 -1.82 5.47
N LEU A 215 7.08 -2.24 6.71
CA LEU A 215 6.46 -3.45 7.25
C LEU A 215 4.93 -3.31 7.25
N PRO A 216 4.16 -4.40 7.11
CA PRO A 216 2.74 -4.38 7.44
C PRO A 216 2.50 -3.83 8.85
N ASP A 217 1.46 -3.03 9.05
CA ASP A 217 1.25 -2.29 10.31
C ASP A 217 1.28 -3.17 11.56
N GLU A 218 0.78 -4.41 11.47
CA GLU A 218 0.78 -5.35 12.59
C GLU A 218 2.19 -5.82 12.97
N VAL A 219 3.06 -6.01 11.98
CA VAL A 219 4.46 -6.38 12.18
C VAL A 219 5.25 -5.17 12.67
N ALA A 220 4.98 -3.98 12.13
CA ALA A 220 5.57 -2.73 12.62
C ALA A 220 5.23 -2.50 14.10
N ARG A 221 3.95 -2.62 14.48
CA ARG A 221 3.50 -2.51 15.88
C ARG A 221 4.12 -3.56 16.78
N LEU A 222 4.24 -4.81 16.32
CA LEU A 222 4.91 -5.87 17.07
C LEU A 222 6.38 -5.50 17.33
N ARG A 223 7.12 -5.12 16.29
CA ARG A 223 8.52 -4.70 16.39
C ARG A 223 8.68 -3.55 17.37
N ASP A 224 7.85 -2.53 17.27
CA ASP A 224 7.97 -1.33 18.10
C ASP A 224 7.65 -1.63 19.57
N ARG A 225 6.64 -2.47 19.85
CA ARG A 225 6.37 -2.97 21.21
C ARG A 225 7.51 -3.84 21.74
N PHE A 226 8.05 -4.73 20.91
CA PHE A 226 9.14 -5.62 21.30
C PHE A 226 10.40 -4.81 21.67
N ARG A 227 10.68 -3.71 20.97
CA ARG A 227 11.79 -2.80 21.30
C ARG A 227 11.64 -2.08 22.64
N GLN A 228 10.43 -1.99 23.17
CA GLN A 228 10.14 -1.38 24.47
C GLN A 228 10.23 -2.38 25.63
N MET A 229 10.34 -3.67 25.34
CA MET A 229 10.45 -4.71 26.36
C MET A 229 11.89 -4.85 26.87
N GLU A 230 12.04 -5.17 28.16
CA GLU A 230 13.30 -5.63 28.72
C GLU A 230 13.49 -7.12 28.41
N THR A 231 14.20 -7.39 27.32
CA THR A 231 14.44 -8.74 26.80
C THR A 231 15.88 -8.88 26.31
N PRO A 232 16.49 -10.08 26.36
CA PRO A 232 17.82 -10.31 25.80
C PRO A 232 17.84 -10.32 24.26
N TRP A 233 16.70 -10.18 23.59
CA TRP A 233 16.57 -10.19 22.15
C TRP A 233 16.58 -8.79 21.54
N THR A 234 17.29 -8.60 20.42
CA THR A 234 17.16 -7.42 19.55
C THR A 234 16.34 -7.77 18.31
N VAL A 235 15.62 -6.78 17.75
CA VAL A 235 14.76 -6.99 16.58
C VAL A 235 15.07 -6.01 15.45
N GLU A 236 15.24 -6.58 14.26
CA GLU A 236 15.51 -5.86 13.02
C GLU A 236 14.60 -6.36 11.88
N ILE A 237 14.48 -5.55 10.83
CA ILE A 237 13.81 -5.99 9.60
C ILE A 237 14.68 -7.05 8.94
N ALA A 238 14.12 -8.22 8.65
CA ALA A 238 14.86 -9.26 7.96
C ALA A 238 15.23 -8.82 6.53
N ARG A 239 16.49 -9.08 6.19
CA ARG A 239 17.05 -8.89 4.84
C ARG A 239 17.52 -10.20 4.22
N THR A 240 17.23 -11.32 4.88
CA THR A 240 17.58 -12.66 4.44
C THR A 240 16.45 -13.23 3.58
N LEU A 241 16.83 -13.99 2.57
CA LEU A 241 15.93 -14.81 1.77
C LEU A 241 16.28 -16.27 2.07
N LEU A 242 15.29 -17.04 2.51
CA LEU A 242 15.43 -18.44 2.90
C LEU A 242 14.90 -19.30 1.76
N ASP A 243 15.81 -19.83 0.94
CA ASP A 243 15.49 -20.67 -0.22
C ASP A 243 15.79 -22.13 0.13
N LEU A 244 14.79 -23.00 -0.04
CA LEU A 244 14.98 -24.45 -0.03
C LEU A 244 14.72 -24.96 -1.45
N PRO A 245 15.79 -25.23 -2.24
CA PRO A 245 15.67 -25.60 -3.64
C PRO A 245 14.71 -26.77 -3.86
N GLY A 246 13.79 -26.61 -4.80
CA GLY A 246 12.77 -27.62 -5.14
C GLY A 246 11.55 -27.64 -4.21
N VAL A 247 11.58 -26.92 -3.08
CA VAL A 247 10.47 -26.88 -2.10
C VAL A 247 9.81 -25.51 -2.08
N GLY A 248 10.58 -24.44 -1.86
CA GLY A 248 10.02 -23.10 -1.84
C GLY A 248 10.88 -22.03 -1.20
N LEU A 249 10.33 -20.81 -1.22
CA LEU A 249 10.98 -19.60 -0.74
C LEU A 249 10.23 -19.01 0.45
N CYS A 250 10.98 -18.64 1.48
CA CYS A 250 10.51 -17.89 2.65
C CYS A 250 11.27 -16.57 2.74
N VAL A 251 10.54 -15.46 2.86
CA VAL A 251 11.12 -14.11 3.05
C VAL A 251 10.62 -13.58 4.38
N PRO A 252 11.35 -13.79 5.49
CA PRO A 252 10.93 -13.34 6.80
C PRO A 252 10.72 -11.83 6.85
N ASP A 253 9.87 -11.38 7.77
CA ASP A 253 9.60 -9.96 8.00
C ASP A 253 10.60 -9.36 8.99
N LEU A 254 10.88 -10.10 10.06
CA LEU A 254 11.76 -9.70 11.14
C LEU A 254 12.84 -10.76 11.39
N VAL A 255 13.95 -10.33 11.97
CA VAL A 255 14.96 -11.20 12.55
C VAL A 255 15.23 -10.76 13.97
N PHE A 256 15.19 -11.72 14.88
CA PHE A 256 15.52 -11.54 16.29
C PHE A 256 16.91 -12.10 16.54
N THR A 257 17.74 -11.36 17.28
CA THR A 257 19.11 -11.79 17.63
C THR A 257 19.28 -11.77 19.14
N HIS A 258 19.67 -12.90 19.72
CA HIS A 258 19.92 -13.00 21.16
C HIS A 258 21.27 -12.35 21.49
N ARG A 259 21.29 -11.33 22.38
CA ARG A 259 22.49 -10.54 22.69
C ARG A 259 23.63 -11.37 23.28
N GLY A 260 23.31 -12.36 24.12
CA GLY A 260 24.32 -13.19 24.77
C GLY A 260 24.84 -14.35 23.92
N ALA A 261 24.00 -14.91 23.05
CA ALA A 261 24.30 -16.14 22.29
C ALA A 261 24.61 -15.88 20.81
N GLY A 262 24.34 -14.68 20.30
CA GLY A 262 24.45 -14.33 18.89
C GLY A 262 23.49 -15.07 17.95
N ARG A 263 22.60 -15.91 18.50
CA ARG A 263 21.68 -16.75 17.72
C ARG A 263 20.60 -15.89 17.08
N ARG A 264 20.32 -16.18 15.80
CA ARG A 264 19.29 -15.50 15.01
C ARG A 264 18.08 -16.39 14.82
N VAL A 265 16.90 -15.87 15.09
CA VAL A 265 15.60 -16.51 14.82
C VAL A 265 14.79 -15.59 13.92
N TYR A 266 14.29 -16.13 12.82
CA TYR A 266 13.50 -15.39 11.85
C TYR A 266 12.03 -15.39 12.25
N PHE A 267 11.30 -14.39 11.77
CA PHE A 267 9.87 -14.28 12.04
C PHE A 267 9.12 -13.85 10.79
N GLU A 268 8.03 -14.54 10.49
CA GLU A 268 7.13 -14.22 9.38
C GLU A 268 5.68 -14.16 9.89
N ALA A 269 5.01 -13.04 9.63
CA ALA A 269 3.57 -12.92 9.88
C ALA A 269 2.79 -13.38 8.64
N LEU A 270 2.06 -14.48 8.79
CA LEU A 270 1.18 -15.00 7.75
C LEU A 270 -0.17 -14.28 7.83
N GLY A 271 -0.60 -13.74 6.68
CA GLY A 271 -1.90 -13.09 6.56
C GLY A 271 -3.05 -14.08 6.87
N TYR A 272 -4.20 -13.55 7.30
CA TYR A 272 -5.32 -14.35 7.81
C TYR A 272 -6.21 -15.01 6.75
N TRP A 273 -5.78 -15.07 5.49
CA TRP A 273 -6.64 -15.38 4.37
C TRP A 273 -6.37 -16.72 3.68
N SER A 274 -5.18 -17.30 3.83
CA SER A 274 -4.84 -18.55 3.15
C SER A 274 -4.25 -19.56 4.13
N ARG A 275 -5.04 -20.59 4.41
CA ARG A 275 -4.57 -21.76 5.15
C ARG A 275 -3.50 -22.52 4.35
N GLU A 276 -3.61 -22.53 3.03
CA GLU A 276 -2.62 -23.12 2.13
C GLU A 276 -1.25 -22.43 2.27
N ALA A 277 -1.21 -21.10 2.44
CA ALA A 277 0.03 -20.38 2.67
C ALA A 277 0.72 -20.82 3.98
N VAL A 278 -0.05 -21.22 5.01
CA VAL A 278 0.50 -21.78 6.25
C VAL A 278 1.11 -23.16 5.98
N TRP A 279 0.36 -24.04 5.31
CA TRP A 279 0.83 -25.40 5.01
C TRP A 279 2.12 -25.40 4.18
N ARG A 280 2.27 -24.50 3.21
CA ARG A 280 3.53 -24.39 2.47
C ARG A 280 4.75 -24.05 3.34
N ARG A 281 4.55 -23.38 4.49
CA ARG A 281 5.64 -23.04 5.42
C ARG A 281 5.92 -24.21 6.34
N VAL A 282 4.88 -24.96 6.71
CA VAL A 282 5.01 -26.25 7.37
C VAL A 282 5.81 -27.22 6.50
N ASP A 283 5.42 -27.39 5.24
CA ASP A 283 6.11 -28.25 4.27
C ASP A 283 7.57 -27.82 4.09
N LEU A 284 7.84 -26.51 4.03
CA LEU A 284 9.20 -25.97 3.93
C LEU A 284 10.08 -26.36 5.12
N VAL A 285 9.54 -26.29 6.34
CA VAL A 285 10.24 -26.68 7.56
C VAL A 285 10.45 -28.18 7.61
N GLN A 286 9.40 -28.96 7.33
CA GLN A 286 9.45 -30.44 7.34
C GLN A 286 10.40 -30.99 6.28
N ALA A 287 10.54 -30.31 5.14
CA ALA A 287 11.49 -30.66 4.10
C ALA A 287 12.96 -30.29 4.43
N GLY A 288 13.21 -29.69 5.60
CA GLY A 288 14.57 -29.49 6.12
C GLY A 288 15.09 -28.06 6.06
N LEU A 289 14.24 -27.04 6.12
CA LEU A 289 14.69 -25.65 6.31
C LEU A 289 15.51 -25.54 7.60
N ARG A 290 16.79 -25.19 7.51
CA ARG A 290 17.72 -25.23 8.65
C ARG A 290 17.60 -24.06 9.62
N GLN A 291 17.16 -22.91 9.12
CA GLN A 291 17.12 -21.68 9.89
C GLN A 291 15.91 -21.70 10.83
N PRO A 292 16.06 -21.28 12.10
CA PRO A 292 14.92 -21.24 13.00
C PRO A 292 13.96 -20.11 12.61
N VAL A 293 12.67 -20.43 12.47
CA VAL A 293 11.64 -19.48 12.04
C VAL A 293 10.38 -19.61 12.90
N VAL A 294 9.86 -18.49 13.37
CA VAL A 294 8.53 -18.39 13.99
C VAL A 294 7.54 -17.83 12.97
N PHE A 295 6.52 -18.62 12.62
CA PHE A 295 5.44 -18.19 11.75
C PHE A 295 4.22 -17.78 12.58
N ALA A 296 3.86 -16.49 12.55
CA ALA A 296 2.67 -16.00 13.23
C ALA A 296 1.43 -16.22 12.35
N VAL A 297 0.42 -16.91 12.91
CA VAL A 297 -0.79 -17.34 12.22
C VAL A 297 -2.01 -16.82 12.98
N SER A 298 -2.98 -16.23 12.28
CA SER A 298 -4.22 -15.80 12.94
C SER A 298 -5.10 -17.02 13.30
N THR A 299 -5.73 -17.00 14.48
CA THR A 299 -6.72 -18.02 14.87
C THR A 299 -7.87 -18.19 13.87
N ARG A 300 -8.13 -17.18 13.03
CA ARG A 300 -9.15 -17.22 11.96
C ARG A 300 -8.89 -18.33 10.93
N LEU A 301 -7.64 -18.75 10.76
CA LEU A 301 -7.25 -19.80 9.81
C LEU A 301 -7.49 -21.22 10.35
N ARG A 302 -7.82 -21.37 11.64
CA ARG A 302 -8.09 -22.66 12.30
C ARG A 302 -6.97 -23.68 12.08
N VAL A 303 -5.73 -23.25 12.26
CA VAL A 303 -4.53 -24.10 12.25
C VAL A 303 -4.02 -24.22 13.70
N SER A 304 -3.69 -25.44 14.14
CA SER A 304 -3.09 -25.70 15.46
C SER A 304 -1.58 -25.43 15.43
N GLU A 305 -1.00 -25.03 16.56
CA GLU A 305 0.46 -24.91 16.68
C GLU A 305 1.17 -26.27 16.58
N GLU A 306 0.48 -27.34 17.01
CA GLU A 306 0.95 -28.74 17.03
C GLU A 306 1.24 -29.33 15.64
N VAL A 307 0.91 -28.60 14.58
CA VAL A 307 1.17 -29.00 13.20
C VAL A 307 2.68 -29.07 12.89
N LEU A 308 3.47 -28.22 13.54
CA LEU A 308 4.93 -28.33 13.50
C LEU A 308 5.41 -28.97 14.80
N ASP A 309 6.14 -30.07 14.65
CA ASP A 309 6.82 -30.72 15.76
C ASP A 309 7.79 -29.74 16.41
N GLU A 310 7.87 -29.77 17.74
CA GLU A 310 8.76 -28.93 18.50
C GLU A 310 10.23 -29.22 18.16
N GLU A 311 10.58 -30.43 17.72
CA GLU A 311 11.96 -30.78 17.35
C GLU A 311 12.45 -30.07 16.06
N LEU A 312 11.53 -29.53 15.27
CA LEU A 312 11.86 -28.85 14.03
C LEU A 312 12.31 -27.39 14.29
N PRO A 313 13.15 -26.83 13.42
CA PRO A 313 13.59 -25.43 13.54
C PRO A 313 12.45 -24.42 13.33
N GLY A 314 11.29 -24.85 12.83
CA GLY A 314 10.12 -23.99 12.64
C GLY A 314 9.11 -24.10 13.77
N ARG A 315 8.50 -22.97 14.16
CA ARG A 315 7.41 -22.92 15.15
C ARG A 315 6.24 -22.11 14.63
N LEU A 316 5.02 -22.50 15.00
CA LEU A 316 3.82 -21.70 14.78
C LEU A 316 3.49 -20.87 16.03
N TYR A 317 3.07 -19.63 15.81
CA TYR A 317 2.50 -18.75 16.84
C TYR A 317 1.08 -18.36 16.44
N VAL A 318 0.07 -18.98 17.05
CA VAL A 318 -1.33 -18.74 16.76
C VAL A 318 -1.87 -17.61 17.65
N TYR A 319 -2.26 -16.49 17.03
CA TYR A 319 -2.69 -15.29 17.75
C TYR A 319 -4.14 -14.89 17.46
N LYS A 320 -4.79 -14.32 18.49
CA LYS A 320 -6.14 -13.74 18.40
C LYS A 320 -6.06 -12.21 18.43
N GLY A 321 -6.54 -11.55 17.37
CA GLY A 321 -6.53 -10.09 17.30
C GLY A 321 -5.15 -9.54 16.97
N ALA A 322 -4.38 -9.12 17.99
CA ALA A 322 -3.05 -8.55 17.82
C ALA A 322 -1.96 -9.53 18.29
N MET A 323 -0.77 -9.46 17.69
CA MET A 323 0.38 -10.25 18.11
C MET A 323 0.92 -9.74 19.47
N SER A 324 1.13 -10.66 20.41
CA SER A 324 1.73 -10.39 21.72
C SER A 324 3.24 -10.51 21.62
N ALA A 325 3.95 -9.44 21.98
CA ALA A 325 5.42 -9.44 21.95
C ALA A 325 6.02 -10.45 22.96
N ARG A 326 5.36 -10.63 24.12
CA ARG A 326 5.76 -11.63 25.13
C ARG A 326 5.56 -13.07 24.66
N ALA A 327 4.46 -13.35 23.97
CA ALA A 327 4.24 -14.69 23.40
C ALA A 327 5.24 -15.01 22.27
N VAL A 328 5.70 -13.98 21.55
CA VAL A 328 6.79 -14.13 20.57
C VAL A 328 8.10 -14.43 21.29
N GLU A 329 8.46 -13.67 22.33
CA GLU A 329 9.66 -13.91 23.15
C GLU A 329 9.74 -15.36 23.67
N GLU A 330 8.64 -15.88 24.25
CA GLU A 330 8.57 -17.27 24.73
C GLU A 330 8.95 -18.29 23.65
N ARG A 331 8.55 -18.04 22.39
CA ARG A 331 8.86 -18.92 21.25
C ARG A 331 10.28 -18.74 20.75
N LEU A 332 10.84 -17.53 20.85
CA LEU A 332 12.25 -17.28 20.54
C LEU A 332 13.15 -18.02 21.53
N ASP A 333 12.82 -17.98 22.82
CA ASP A 333 13.56 -18.69 23.88
C ASP A 333 13.49 -20.20 23.69
N ALA A 334 12.31 -20.73 23.36
CA ALA A 334 12.13 -22.14 23.06
C ALA A 334 12.96 -22.58 21.82
N SER A 335 13.03 -21.75 20.78
CA SER A 335 13.93 -21.98 19.63
C SER A 335 15.41 -21.90 19.98
N LEU A 336 15.79 -21.13 21.01
CA LEU A 336 17.17 -21.06 21.49
C LEU A 336 17.58 -22.35 22.20
N ALA A 337 16.69 -22.92 23.01
CA ALA A 337 16.92 -24.14 23.79
C ALA A 337 17.14 -25.40 22.94
N GLN A 338 16.66 -25.40 21.70
CA GLN A 338 16.70 -26.56 20.79
C GLN A 338 17.86 -26.55 19.81
N ALA A 339 18.62 -25.47 19.72
CA ALA A 339 19.77 -25.45 18.83
C ALA A 339 20.85 -26.41 19.37
N PRO A 340 21.37 -27.36 18.57
CA PRO A 340 22.54 -28.14 18.98
C PRO A 340 23.69 -27.17 19.28
N ARG A 341 24.39 -27.42 20.40
CA ARG A 341 25.53 -26.63 20.88
C ARG A 341 26.62 -26.47 19.84
#